data_AF-A0A831QLQ0-F1
#
_entry.id   AF-A0A831QLQ0-F1
#
_cell.length_a   1.000
_cell.length_b   1.000
_cell.length_c   1.000
_cell.angle_alpha   90.00
_cell.angle_beta   90.00
_cell.angle_gamma   90.00
#
_symmetry.space_group_name_H-M   'P 1'
#
loop_
_entity.id
_entity.type
_entity.pdbx_description
1 polymer ?
#
loop_
_entity_poly.entity_id
_entity_poly.type
_entity_poly.pdbx_seq_one_letter_code
_entity_poly.pdbx_strand_id
1 'polypeptide(L)'
;MNLFKAFTPVTDTKEQLRLHILWLIFIRVVLLTLLLGITALLQSEQQRIILPPHFFSIIFILTFYSYSIGSALILQKKKLHLRRFALIQLIADTFFIALIVYATGCSQSIFTPVFFLPILAGGLILYRIGGLIPAAAATIFYGAVLTGEFLGYVPAYFFATRYRPVTDFLVSTDIFAVYGLTFFLIALLSGMLARRLRFTEDALSKTVEKYDRLSLLYRQIFEDIMTGIITVDDDDNITSCNPAAESITGYHAADITGRPLNRFFPEISVEQTENRRVADLKKKDGTIIRVGYSCSGLHPAPDITLGSTVCTRCKVVTMQDISKIEQMEKQVREAEKMAAVGELSASIAHDFRNPLAAISGSAQILALDFAGQNGDEARTQHRLTDI
;
A
#
# COMPACT_ATOMS: atom_id res chain seq x y z
N MET A 1 -20.34 2.15 -17.98
CA MET A 1 -20.54 1.89 -16.53
C MET A 1 -20.13 0.44 -16.28
N ASN A 2 -18.94 0.21 -15.72
CA ASN A 2 -18.29 -1.11 -15.70
C ASN A 2 -19.07 -2.14 -14.87
N LEU A 3 -19.67 -3.15 -15.53
CA LEU A 3 -20.34 -4.29 -14.89
C LEU A 3 -19.44 -5.01 -13.87
N PHE A 4 -18.12 -4.99 -14.09
CA PHE A 4 -17.13 -5.59 -13.20
C PHE A 4 -16.96 -4.88 -11.86
N LYS A 5 -17.34 -3.60 -11.74
CA LYS A 5 -17.31 -2.86 -10.46
C LYS A 5 -18.39 -3.35 -9.48
N ALA A 6 -19.39 -4.09 -9.95
CA ALA A 6 -20.45 -4.68 -9.11
C ALA A 6 -20.03 -5.97 -8.39
N PHE A 7 -18.88 -6.53 -8.78
CA PHE A 7 -18.33 -7.77 -8.20
C PHE A 7 -17.02 -7.55 -7.45
N THR A 8 -16.59 -6.29 -7.24
CA THR A 8 -15.46 -5.97 -6.36
C THR A 8 -15.84 -6.31 -4.92
N PRO A 9 -15.02 -7.10 -4.20
CA PRO A 9 -15.31 -7.48 -2.83
C PRO A 9 -15.49 -6.27 -1.90
N VAL A 10 -16.36 -6.47 -0.91
CA VAL A 10 -16.86 -5.43 0.00
C VAL A 10 -15.71 -4.86 0.85
N THR A 11 -15.35 -3.60 0.61
CA THR A 11 -14.70 -2.73 1.61
C THR A 11 -15.77 -2.28 2.62
N ASP A 12 -16.13 -3.19 3.54
CA ASP A 12 -16.97 -3.15 4.76
C ASP A 12 -18.01 -2.01 4.98
N THR A 13 -18.48 -1.35 3.93
CA THR A 13 -19.42 -0.25 3.99
C THR A 13 -20.82 -0.81 3.75
N LYS A 14 -21.77 -0.46 4.63
CA LYS A 14 -23.17 -0.90 4.53
C LYS A 14 -23.80 -0.62 3.16
N GLU A 15 -23.35 0.44 2.49
CA GLU A 15 -23.79 0.81 1.14
C GLU A 15 -23.33 -0.20 0.07
N GLN A 16 -22.11 -0.72 0.14
CA GLN A 16 -21.65 -1.74 -0.80
C GLN A 16 -22.43 -3.05 -0.63
N LEU A 17 -22.64 -3.50 0.61
CA LEU A 17 -23.44 -4.71 0.85
C LEU A 17 -24.87 -4.56 0.29
N ARG A 18 -25.46 -3.37 0.44
CA ARG A 18 -26.78 -3.06 -0.13
C ARG A 18 -26.78 -3.09 -1.65
N LEU A 19 -25.75 -2.55 -2.30
CA LEU A 19 -25.57 -2.61 -3.75
C LEU A 19 -25.45 -4.06 -4.25
N HIS A 20 -24.69 -4.91 -3.55
CA HIS A 20 -24.54 -6.33 -3.88
C HIS A 20 -25.88 -7.08 -3.76
N ILE A 21 -26.67 -6.81 -2.71
CA ILE A 21 -28.00 -7.41 -2.56
C ILE A 21 -28.94 -6.95 -3.69
N LEU A 22 -28.86 -5.68 -4.08
CA LEU A 22 -29.67 -5.16 -5.20
C LEU A 22 -29.27 -5.82 -6.53
N TRP A 23 -27.96 -5.98 -6.78
CA TRP A 23 -27.45 -6.73 -7.94
C TRP A 23 -27.87 -8.19 -7.92
N LEU A 24 -27.91 -8.84 -6.75
CA LEU A 24 -28.43 -10.19 -6.61
C LEU A 24 -29.90 -10.26 -7.04
N ILE A 25 -30.75 -9.35 -6.52
CA ILE A 25 -32.18 -9.29 -6.89
C ILE A 25 -32.33 -9.07 -8.40
N PHE A 26 -31.55 -8.14 -8.97
CA PHE A 26 -31.58 -7.84 -10.40
C PHE A 26 -31.15 -9.02 -11.27
N ILE A 27 -29.98 -9.61 -11.00
CA ILE A 27 -29.45 -10.77 -11.74
C ILE A 27 -30.41 -11.96 -11.62
N ARG A 28 -30.99 -12.19 -10.43
CA ARG A 28 -31.99 -13.23 -10.21
C ARG A 28 -33.18 -13.08 -11.14
N VAL A 29 -33.75 -11.87 -11.22
CA VAL A 29 -34.90 -11.61 -12.09
C VAL A 29 -34.51 -11.86 -13.54
N VAL A 30 -33.43 -11.26 -14.02
CA VAL A 30 -32.94 -11.42 -15.41
C VAL A 30 -32.72 -12.88 -15.77
N LEU A 31 -32.05 -13.64 -14.91
CA LEU A 31 -31.71 -15.03 -15.17
C LEU A 31 -32.96 -15.91 -15.18
N LEU A 32 -33.89 -15.72 -14.24
CA LEU A 32 -35.15 -16.48 -14.23
C LEU A 32 -36.01 -16.14 -15.45
N THR A 33 -36.12 -14.86 -15.83
CA THR A 33 -36.84 -14.43 -17.03
C THR A 33 -36.22 -15.03 -18.29
N LEU A 34 -34.89 -15.02 -18.39
CA LEU A 34 -34.16 -15.61 -19.51
C LEU A 34 -34.37 -17.11 -19.58
N LEU A 35 -34.26 -17.82 -18.46
CA LEU A 35 -34.44 -19.26 -18.38
C LEU A 35 -35.86 -19.66 -18.78
N LEU A 36 -36.88 -19.00 -18.22
CA LEU A 36 -38.28 -19.22 -18.58
C LEU A 36 -38.56 -18.88 -20.05
N GLY A 37 -38.00 -17.76 -20.55
CA GLY A 37 -38.14 -17.33 -21.94
C GLY A 37 -37.53 -18.32 -22.93
N ILE A 38 -36.31 -18.80 -22.65
CA ILE A 38 -35.65 -19.84 -23.46
C ILE A 38 -36.49 -21.14 -23.44
N THR A 39 -37.00 -21.56 -22.28
CA THR A 39 -37.83 -22.77 -22.22
C THR A 39 -39.15 -22.62 -22.97
N ALA A 40 -39.75 -21.43 -23.01
CA ALA A 40 -40.95 -21.16 -23.80
C ALA A 40 -40.65 -21.14 -25.31
N LEU A 41 -39.49 -20.63 -25.73
CA LEU A 41 -39.06 -20.62 -27.14
C LEU A 41 -38.70 -22.02 -27.65
N LEU A 42 -38.04 -22.83 -26.83
CA LEU A 42 -37.63 -24.20 -27.18
C LEU A 42 -38.80 -25.21 -27.15
N GLN A 43 -40.01 -24.75 -26.80
CA GLN A 43 -41.19 -25.60 -26.68
C GLN A 43 -41.69 -26.13 -28.04
N SER A 44 -41.25 -25.59 -29.19
CA SER A 44 -42.02 -25.72 -30.43
C SER A 44 -41.73 -26.87 -31.41
N GLU A 45 -40.72 -27.74 -31.25
CA GLU A 45 -40.45 -28.71 -32.35
C GLU A 45 -40.19 -30.17 -31.95
N GLN A 46 -39.56 -30.51 -30.81
CA GLN A 46 -39.28 -31.94 -30.49
C GLN A 46 -38.75 -32.21 -29.07
N GLN A 47 -38.67 -31.20 -28.19
CA GLN A 47 -37.99 -31.33 -26.89
C GLN A 47 -38.92 -31.66 -25.73
N ARG A 48 -38.46 -32.64 -24.94
CA ARG A 48 -39.15 -33.39 -23.88
C ARG A 48 -39.12 -32.64 -22.54
N ILE A 49 -39.61 -31.41 -22.47
CA ILE A 49 -39.62 -30.61 -21.22
C ILE A 49 -41.02 -30.61 -20.62
N ILE A 50 -41.15 -30.95 -19.33
CA ILE A 50 -42.41 -30.90 -18.59
C ILE A 50 -42.62 -29.45 -18.15
N LEU A 51 -43.60 -28.76 -18.76
CA LEU A 51 -43.99 -27.42 -18.36
C LEU A 51 -45.38 -27.42 -17.69
N PRO A 52 -45.57 -26.62 -16.63
CA PRO A 52 -46.88 -26.39 -16.06
C PRO A 52 -47.81 -25.67 -17.04
N PRO A 53 -49.14 -25.86 -16.92
CA PRO A 53 -50.13 -25.11 -17.68
C PRO A 53 -49.92 -23.59 -17.57
N HIS A 54 -50.23 -22.85 -18.65
CA HIS A 54 -50.01 -21.40 -18.72
C HIS A 54 -50.54 -20.63 -17.50
N PHE A 55 -51.70 -21.03 -16.97
CA PHE A 55 -52.29 -20.42 -15.79
C PHE A 55 -51.37 -20.47 -14.55
N PHE A 56 -50.81 -21.65 -14.23
CA PHE A 56 -49.89 -21.81 -13.10
C PHE A 56 -48.57 -21.08 -13.34
N SER A 57 -48.06 -21.11 -14.57
CA SER A 57 -46.85 -20.39 -14.97
C SER A 57 -46.99 -18.88 -14.77
N ILE A 58 -48.12 -18.30 -15.18
CA ILE A 58 -48.40 -16.85 -15.02
C ILE A 58 -48.49 -16.48 -13.53
N ILE A 59 -49.20 -17.27 -12.72
CA ILE A 59 -49.30 -17.03 -11.26
C ILE A 59 -47.92 -17.09 -10.61
N PHE A 60 -47.09 -18.07 -10.98
CA PHE A 60 -45.73 -18.19 -10.46
C PHE A 60 -44.89 -16.95 -10.81
N ILE A 61 -44.90 -16.52 -12.09
CA ILE A 61 -44.14 -15.35 -12.54
C ILE A 61 -44.61 -14.08 -11.81
N LEU A 62 -45.92 -13.87 -11.71
CA LEU A 62 -46.50 -12.71 -11.00
C LEU A 62 -46.10 -12.70 -9.52
N THR A 63 -46.18 -13.85 -8.85
CA THR A 63 -45.79 -13.98 -7.43
C THR A 63 -44.29 -13.71 -7.24
N PHE A 64 -43.46 -14.27 -8.12
CA PHE A 64 -42.01 -14.11 -8.07
C PHE A 64 -41.56 -12.67 -8.34
N TYR A 65 -42.16 -11.98 -9.33
CA TYR A 65 -41.87 -10.57 -9.60
C TYR A 65 -42.40 -9.66 -8.49
N SER A 66 -43.61 -9.91 -7.98
CA SER A 66 -44.16 -9.16 -6.85
C SER A 66 -43.26 -9.28 -5.61
N TYR A 67 -42.75 -10.49 -5.33
CA TYR A 67 -41.78 -10.72 -4.27
C TYR A 67 -40.47 -9.95 -4.51
N SER A 68 -39.91 -10.03 -5.72
CA SER A 68 -38.64 -9.35 -6.07
C SER A 68 -38.75 -7.83 -6.03
N ILE A 69 -39.87 -7.26 -6.49
CA ILE A 69 -40.13 -5.82 -6.42
C ILE A 69 -40.34 -5.40 -4.96
N GLY A 70 -41.13 -6.15 -4.20
CA GLY A 70 -41.35 -5.90 -2.78
C GLY A 70 -40.05 -5.96 -1.97
N SER A 71 -39.18 -6.93 -2.23
CA SER A 71 -37.89 -7.04 -1.56
C SER A 71 -36.96 -5.87 -1.92
N ALA A 72 -36.94 -5.43 -3.17
CA ALA A 72 -36.19 -4.24 -3.59
C ALA A 72 -36.68 -2.96 -2.89
N LEU A 73 -37.99 -2.77 -2.74
CA LEU A 73 -38.58 -1.64 -2.00
C LEU A 73 -38.26 -1.71 -0.50
N ILE A 74 -38.30 -2.90 0.12
CA ILE A 74 -37.94 -3.08 1.52
C ILE A 74 -36.45 -2.77 1.76
N LEU A 75 -35.58 -3.16 0.83
CA LEU A 75 -34.15 -2.84 0.85
C LEU A 75 -33.89 -1.33 0.80
N GLN A 76 -34.88 -0.51 0.39
CA GLN A 76 -34.74 0.95 0.41
C GLN A 76 -34.79 1.56 1.83
N LYS A 77 -35.30 0.82 2.82
CA LYS A 77 -35.49 1.30 4.20
C LYS A 77 -34.17 1.34 4.99
N LYS A 78 -33.82 2.50 5.56
CA LYS A 78 -32.54 2.74 6.28
C LYS A 78 -32.30 1.90 7.55
N LYS A 79 -33.35 1.37 8.20
CA LYS A 79 -33.24 0.63 9.48
C LYS A 79 -33.03 -0.88 9.31
N LEU A 80 -32.84 -1.38 8.09
CA LEU A 80 -32.79 -2.82 7.83
C LEU A 80 -31.47 -3.46 8.26
N HIS A 81 -31.54 -4.66 8.86
CA HIS A 81 -30.35 -5.49 9.08
C HIS A 81 -29.99 -6.24 7.79
N LEU A 82 -29.11 -5.62 6.98
CA LEU A 82 -28.74 -6.08 5.63
C LEU A 82 -28.34 -7.57 5.55
N ARG A 83 -27.54 -8.06 6.50
CA ARG A 83 -27.11 -9.48 6.51
C ARG A 83 -28.28 -10.44 6.73
N ARG A 84 -29.19 -10.14 7.67
CA ARG A 84 -30.38 -10.96 7.92
C ARG A 84 -31.33 -10.93 6.72
N PHE A 85 -31.50 -9.75 6.13
CA PHE A 85 -32.33 -9.59 4.94
C PHE A 85 -31.80 -10.40 3.75
N ALA A 86 -30.49 -10.34 3.47
CA ALA A 86 -29.89 -11.12 2.40
C ALA A 86 -30.05 -12.63 2.61
N LEU A 87 -29.93 -13.10 3.85
CA LEU A 87 -30.15 -14.51 4.18
C LEU A 87 -31.61 -14.95 3.96
N ILE A 88 -32.57 -14.12 4.37
CA ILE A 88 -34.00 -14.35 4.10
C ILE A 88 -34.25 -14.40 2.58
N GLN A 89 -33.64 -13.49 1.82
CA GLN A 89 -33.74 -13.47 0.36
C GLN A 89 -33.22 -14.78 -0.25
N LEU A 90 -32.04 -15.24 0.16
CA LEU A 90 -31.46 -16.48 -0.35
C LEU A 90 -32.31 -17.72 -0.03
N ILE A 91 -32.87 -17.80 1.18
CA ILE A 91 -33.79 -18.91 1.53
C ILE A 91 -35.05 -18.86 0.68
N ALA A 92 -35.62 -17.67 0.47
CA ALA A 92 -36.78 -17.51 -0.39
C ALA A 92 -36.47 -17.87 -1.85
N ASP A 93 -35.30 -17.51 -2.36
CA ASP A 93 -34.84 -17.89 -3.70
C ASP A 93 -34.81 -19.41 -3.85
N THR A 94 -34.20 -20.09 -2.88
CA THR A 94 -34.16 -21.55 -2.82
C THR A 94 -35.57 -22.16 -2.78
N PHE A 95 -36.51 -21.56 -2.06
CA PHE A 95 -37.91 -22.00 -2.03
C PHE A 95 -38.60 -21.83 -3.39
N PHE A 96 -38.44 -20.69 -4.07
CA PHE A 96 -39.00 -20.48 -5.41
C PHE A 96 -38.43 -21.46 -6.44
N ILE A 97 -37.14 -21.78 -6.35
CA ILE A 97 -36.50 -22.78 -7.21
C ILE A 97 -37.10 -24.16 -6.92
N ALA A 98 -37.30 -24.52 -5.65
CA ALA A 98 -37.96 -25.78 -5.29
C ALA A 98 -39.38 -25.87 -5.86
N LEU A 99 -40.14 -24.77 -5.85
CA LEU A 99 -41.47 -24.72 -6.43
C LEU A 99 -41.45 -24.91 -7.96
N ILE A 100 -40.48 -24.30 -8.65
CA ILE A 100 -40.27 -24.55 -10.09
C ILE A 100 -39.90 -26.01 -10.33
N VAL A 101 -38.97 -26.57 -9.55
CA VAL A 101 -38.50 -27.96 -9.72
C VAL A 101 -39.64 -28.95 -9.49
N TYR A 102 -40.47 -28.70 -8.48
CA TYR A 102 -41.70 -29.46 -8.25
C TYR A 102 -42.68 -29.36 -9.42
N ALA A 103 -42.85 -28.18 -10.01
CA ALA A 103 -43.79 -27.97 -11.11
C ALA A 103 -43.30 -28.49 -12.47
N THR A 104 -42.00 -28.76 -12.64
CA THR A 104 -41.38 -29.11 -13.94
C THR A 104 -40.79 -30.51 -13.98
N GLY A 105 -41.22 -31.40 -13.09
CA GLY A 105 -40.90 -32.83 -13.15
C GLY A 105 -40.07 -33.39 -11.99
N CYS A 106 -39.99 -32.70 -10.85
CA CYS A 106 -39.33 -33.18 -9.63
C CYS A 106 -37.90 -33.70 -9.88
N SER A 107 -37.67 -35.01 -9.75
CA SER A 107 -36.37 -35.67 -10.03
C SER A 107 -35.87 -35.51 -11.47
N GLN A 108 -36.77 -35.30 -12.44
CA GLN A 108 -36.44 -35.14 -13.87
C GLN A 108 -36.37 -33.68 -14.31
N SER A 109 -36.48 -32.73 -13.36
CA SER A 109 -36.50 -31.31 -13.68
C SER A 109 -35.16 -30.82 -14.21
N ILE A 110 -35.19 -30.10 -15.34
CA ILE A 110 -34.02 -29.39 -15.89
C ILE A 110 -33.60 -28.19 -15.04
N PHE A 111 -34.45 -27.78 -14.07
CA PHE A 111 -34.22 -26.61 -13.22
C PHE A 111 -33.46 -26.94 -11.93
N THR A 112 -33.16 -28.21 -11.64
CA THR A 112 -32.41 -28.58 -10.43
C THR A 112 -31.04 -27.89 -10.31
N PRO A 113 -30.24 -27.70 -11.37
CA PRO A 113 -29.00 -26.91 -11.29
C PRO A 113 -29.18 -25.44 -10.91
N VAL A 114 -30.39 -24.88 -11.03
CA VAL A 114 -30.67 -23.48 -10.65
C VAL A 114 -30.45 -23.24 -9.15
N PHE A 115 -30.57 -24.28 -8.32
CA PHE A 115 -30.21 -24.23 -6.89
C PHE A 115 -28.76 -23.79 -6.64
N PHE A 116 -27.86 -23.97 -7.61
CA PHE A 116 -26.47 -23.55 -7.48
C PHE A 116 -26.34 -22.03 -7.38
N LEU A 117 -27.24 -21.27 -8.01
CA LEU A 117 -27.16 -19.80 -8.07
C LEU A 117 -27.29 -19.12 -6.70
N PRO A 118 -28.34 -19.36 -5.88
CA PRO A 118 -28.41 -18.77 -4.55
C PRO A 118 -27.28 -19.26 -3.63
N ILE A 119 -26.82 -20.51 -3.78
CA ILE A 119 -25.69 -21.04 -2.99
C ILE A 119 -24.39 -20.30 -3.34
N LEU A 120 -24.10 -20.14 -4.63
CA LEU A 120 -22.93 -19.41 -5.13
C LEU A 120 -22.98 -17.94 -4.70
N ALA A 121 -24.11 -17.27 -4.95
CA ALA A 121 -24.30 -15.86 -4.60
C ALA A 121 -24.18 -15.63 -3.09
N GLY A 122 -24.76 -16.52 -2.29
CA GLY A 122 -24.65 -16.48 -0.84
C GLY A 122 -23.22 -16.65 -0.34
N GLY A 123 -22.46 -17.60 -0.90
CA GLY A 123 -21.06 -17.83 -0.53
C GLY A 123 -20.13 -16.64 -0.87
N LEU A 124 -20.40 -15.96 -1.99
CA LEU A 124 -19.66 -14.78 -2.42
C LEU A 124 -19.96 -13.56 -1.55
N ILE A 125 -21.25 -13.26 -1.30
CA ILE A 125 -21.71 -12.03 -0.64
C ILE A 125 -21.67 -12.15 0.90
N LEU A 126 -22.10 -13.28 1.46
CA LEU A 126 -22.26 -13.48 2.92
C LEU A 126 -21.25 -14.48 3.52
N TYR A 127 -20.12 -14.72 2.84
CA TYR A 127 -19.05 -15.63 3.29
C TYR A 127 -19.55 -17.07 3.50
N ARG A 128 -18.83 -17.85 4.33
CA ARG A 128 -19.06 -19.28 4.58
C ARG A 128 -20.49 -19.58 5.03
N ILE A 129 -21.06 -18.74 5.90
CA ILE A 129 -22.44 -18.92 6.39
C ILE A 129 -23.45 -18.62 5.28
N GLY A 130 -23.14 -17.64 4.43
CA GLY A 130 -23.96 -17.25 3.29
C GLY A 130 -24.15 -18.34 2.24
N GLY A 131 -23.17 -19.21 2.01
CA GLY A 131 -23.30 -20.35 1.09
C GLY A 131 -23.89 -21.61 1.75
N LEU A 132 -23.53 -21.88 3.01
CA LEU A 132 -23.95 -23.09 3.71
C LEU A 132 -25.44 -23.10 4.05
N ILE A 133 -26.02 -21.96 4.43
CA ILE A 133 -27.45 -21.88 4.79
C ILE A 133 -28.36 -22.13 3.58
N PRO A 134 -28.17 -21.49 2.41
CA PRO A 134 -28.93 -21.81 1.21
C PRO A 134 -28.72 -23.23 0.73
N ALA A 135 -27.53 -23.81 0.91
CA ALA A 135 -27.29 -25.22 0.58
C ALA A 135 -28.09 -26.16 1.48
N ALA A 136 -28.12 -25.91 2.79
CA ALA A 136 -28.96 -26.68 3.71
C ALA A 136 -30.45 -26.53 3.36
N ALA A 137 -30.91 -25.31 3.08
CA ALA A 137 -32.27 -25.06 2.62
C ALA A 137 -32.57 -25.77 1.29
N ALA A 138 -31.63 -25.80 0.34
CA ALA A 138 -31.78 -26.45 -0.95
C ALA A 138 -31.91 -27.96 -0.77
N THR A 139 -31.06 -28.56 0.06
CA THR A 139 -31.14 -29.99 0.38
C THR A 139 -32.48 -30.33 1.04
N ILE A 140 -32.95 -29.52 1.99
CA ILE A 140 -34.25 -29.75 2.66
C ILE A 140 -35.40 -29.63 1.67
N PHE A 141 -35.47 -28.53 0.90
CA PHE A 141 -36.58 -28.31 -0.02
C PHE A 141 -36.55 -29.31 -1.20
N TYR A 142 -35.39 -29.64 -1.74
CA TYR A 142 -35.27 -30.64 -2.78
C TYR A 142 -35.60 -32.05 -2.26
N GLY A 143 -35.18 -32.39 -1.05
CA GLY A 143 -35.59 -33.61 -0.37
C GLY A 143 -37.11 -33.69 -0.18
N ALA A 144 -37.76 -32.57 0.18
CA ALA A 144 -39.22 -32.50 0.27
C ALA A 144 -39.89 -32.71 -1.10
N VAL A 145 -39.32 -32.17 -2.19
CA VAL A 145 -39.80 -32.42 -3.55
C VAL A 145 -39.70 -33.90 -3.94
N LEU A 146 -38.55 -34.53 -3.69
CA LEU A 146 -38.34 -35.96 -3.99
C LEU A 146 -39.24 -36.87 -3.13
N THR A 147 -39.45 -36.51 -1.86
CA THR A 147 -40.35 -37.24 -0.96
C THR A 147 -41.81 -37.10 -1.42
N GLY A 148 -42.21 -35.91 -1.85
CA GLY A 148 -43.53 -35.67 -2.44
C GLY A 148 -43.76 -36.48 -3.72
N GLU A 149 -42.76 -36.56 -4.59
CA GLU A 149 -42.77 -37.41 -5.78
C GLU A 149 -42.90 -38.90 -5.41
N PHE A 150 -42.10 -39.40 -4.45
CA PHE A 150 -42.14 -40.80 -4.02
C PHE A 150 -43.49 -41.20 -3.38
N LEU A 151 -44.11 -40.29 -2.62
CA LEU A 151 -45.44 -40.47 -2.04
C LEU A 151 -46.59 -40.35 -3.07
N GLY A 152 -46.29 -39.97 -4.32
CA GLY A 152 -47.28 -39.77 -5.38
C GLY A 152 -48.03 -38.43 -5.30
N TYR A 153 -47.58 -37.49 -4.46
CA TYR A 153 -48.10 -36.12 -4.42
C TYR A 153 -47.52 -35.31 -5.58
N VAL A 154 -47.93 -35.64 -6.80
CA VAL A 154 -47.52 -34.95 -8.03
C VAL A 154 -48.70 -34.22 -8.67
N PRO A 155 -48.48 -33.10 -9.37
CA PRO A 155 -49.55 -32.38 -10.04
C PRO A 155 -50.25 -33.25 -11.09
N ALA A 156 -51.59 -33.17 -11.16
CA ALA A 156 -52.39 -34.00 -12.06
C ALA A 156 -52.02 -33.84 -13.55
N TYR A 157 -51.49 -32.68 -13.95
CA TYR A 157 -51.06 -32.45 -15.34
C TYR A 157 -49.83 -33.28 -15.73
N PHE A 158 -49.08 -33.85 -14.79
CA PHE A 158 -47.93 -34.72 -15.10
C PHE A 158 -48.39 -35.98 -15.85
N PHE A 159 -49.56 -36.52 -15.55
CA PHE A 159 -50.09 -37.71 -16.22
C PHE A 159 -50.46 -37.47 -17.69
N ALA A 160 -50.64 -36.21 -18.10
CA ALA A 160 -50.82 -35.84 -19.51
C ALA A 160 -49.49 -35.73 -20.27
N THR A 161 -48.35 -35.91 -19.59
CA THR A 161 -47.00 -35.78 -20.16
C THR A 161 -46.25 -37.11 -20.11
N ARG A 162 -45.04 -37.17 -20.68
CA ARG A 162 -44.18 -38.37 -20.66
C ARG A 162 -43.44 -38.57 -19.32
N TYR A 163 -43.94 -37.97 -18.24
CA TYR A 163 -43.41 -38.07 -16.89
C TYR A 163 -43.39 -39.53 -16.42
N ARG A 164 -42.28 -39.95 -15.82
CA ARG A 164 -42.13 -41.27 -15.21
C ARG A 164 -41.74 -41.09 -13.75
N PRO A 165 -42.62 -41.38 -12.79
CA PRO A 165 -42.28 -41.24 -11.38
C PRO A 165 -41.16 -42.21 -11.02
N VAL A 166 -40.23 -41.75 -10.19
CA VAL A 166 -39.23 -42.62 -9.57
C VAL A 166 -39.92 -43.41 -8.46
N THR A 167 -40.15 -44.69 -8.70
CA THR A 167 -40.79 -45.60 -7.74
C THR A 167 -39.79 -46.34 -6.84
N ASP A 168 -38.53 -46.41 -7.26
CA ASP A 168 -37.47 -47.05 -6.49
C ASP A 168 -36.92 -46.09 -5.44
N PHE A 169 -37.02 -46.51 -4.17
CA PHE A 169 -36.52 -45.74 -3.03
C PHE A 169 -35.00 -45.54 -3.09
N LEU A 170 -34.25 -46.54 -3.60
CA LEU A 170 -32.79 -46.42 -3.73
C LEU A 170 -32.42 -45.33 -4.74
N VAL A 171 -33.08 -45.30 -5.90
CA VAL A 171 -32.85 -44.29 -6.93
C VAL A 171 -33.17 -42.88 -6.41
N SER A 172 -34.28 -42.70 -5.68
CA SER A 172 -34.63 -41.41 -5.08
C SER A 172 -33.58 -40.96 -4.04
N THR A 173 -33.10 -41.91 -3.22
CA THR A 173 -32.06 -41.66 -2.21
C THR A 173 -30.72 -41.31 -2.86
N ASP A 174 -30.33 -41.97 -3.95
CA ASP A 174 -29.12 -41.68 -4.70
C ASP A 174 -29.16 -40.26 -5.29
N ILE A 175 -30.28 -39.88 -5.91
CA ILE A 175 -30.48 -38.52 -6.45
C ILE A 175 -30.40 -37.48 -5.32
N PHE A 176 -31.05 -37.75 -4.18
CA PHE A 176 -30.98 -36.87 -3.01
C PHE A 176 -29.55 -36.73 -2.49
N ALA A 177 -28.81 -37.83 -2.36
CA ALA A 177 -27.44 -37.84 -1.86
C ALA A 177 -26.49 -37.10 -2.81
N VAL A 178 -26.60 -37.33 -4.13
CA VAL A 178 -25.78 -36.64 -5.14
C VAL A 178 -26.04 -35.15 -5.12
N TYR A 179 -27.30 -34.71 -5.22
CA TYR A 179 -27.60 -33.27 -5.22
C TYR A 179 -27.29 -32.61 -3.88
N GLY A 180 -27.63 -33.26 -2.76
CA GLY A 180 -27.28 -32.77 -1.43
C GLY A 180 -25.77 -32.56 -1.27
N LEU A 181 -24.96 -33.54 -1.70
CA LEU A 181 -23.50 -33.41 -1.69
C LEU A 181 -23.02 -32.29 -2.61
N THR A 182 -23.57 -32.17 -3.82
CA THR A 182 -23.18 -31.09 -4.76
C THR A 182 -23.52 -29.71 -4.22
N PHE A 183 -24.67 -29.52 -3.56
CA PHE A 183 -25.05 -28.25 -2.95
C PHE A 183 -24.04 -27.83 -1.87
N PHE A 184 -23.64 -28.76 -1.00
CA PHE A 184 -22.61 -28.49 0.01
C PHE A 184 -21.22 -28.28 -0.59
N LEU A 185 -20.84 -29.03 -1.62
CA LEU A 185 -19.57 -28.85 -2.33
C LEU A 185 -19.49 -27.44 -2.95
N ILE A 186 -20.57 -26.99 -3.60
CA ILE A 186 -20.66 -25.65 -4.19
C ILE A 186 -20.61 -24.57 -3.10
N ALA A 187 -21.28 -24.77 -1.97
CA ALA A 187 -21.20 -23.85 -0.84
C ALA A 187 -19.77 -23.71 -0.31
N LEU A 188 -19.04 -24.82 -0.17
CA LEU A 188 -17.65 -24.83 0.27
C LEU A 188 -16.73 -24.17 -0.75
N LEU A 189 -16.83 -24.55 -2.03
CA LEU A 189 -16.04 -23.97 -3.13
C LEU A 189 -16.27 -22.46 -3.26
N SER A 190 -17.53 -22.01 -3.26
CA SER A 190 -17.89 -20.60 -3.29
C SER A 190 -17.29 -19.84 -2.11
N GLY A 191 -17.43 -20.39 -0.90
CA GLY A 191 -16.87 -19.77 0.30
C GLY A 191 -15.33 -19.68 0.27
N MET A 192 -14.65 -20.70 -0.24
CA MET A 192 -13.19 -20.69 -0.41
C MET A 192 -12.73 -19.69 -1.46
N LEU A 193 -13.39 -19.66 -2.62
CA LEU A 193 -13.10 -18.72 -3.70
C LEU A 193 -13.28 -17.28 -3.22
N ALA A 194 -14.39 -16.99 -2.54
CA ALA A 194 -14.68 -15.68 -1.97
C ALA A 194 -13.61 -15.27 -0.94
N ARG A 195 -13.12 -16.21 -0.12
CA ARG A 195 -12.05 -15.95 0.85
C ARG A 195 -10.72 -15.66 0.16
N ARG A 196 -10.37 -16.42 -0.87
CA ARG A 196 -9.12 -16.25 -1.63
C ARG A 196 -9.10 -14.94 -2.40
N LEU A 197 -10.19 -14.59 -3.08
CA LEU A 197 -10.33 -13.31 -3.79
C LEU A 197 -10.09 -12.11 -2.88
N ARG A 198 -10.76 -12.08 -1.72
CA ARG A 198 -10.57 -11.00 -0.72
C ARG A 198 -9.17 -10.94 -0.16
N PHE A 199 -8.59 -12.09 0.18
CA PHE A 199 -7.22 -12.11 0.70
C PHE A 199 -6.23 -11.58 -0.33
N THR A 200 -6.40 -11.94 -1.60
CA THR A 200 -5.57 -11.42 -2.70
C THR A 200 -5.78 -9.93 -2.91
N GLU A 201 -7.02 -9.43 -2.86
CA GLU A 201 -7.31 -8.00 -2.98
C GLU A 201 -6.73 -7.18 -1.82
N ASP A 202 -6.93 -7.62 -0.57
CA ASP A 202 -6.35 -6.97 0.62
C ASP A 202 -4.82 -6.95 0.57
N ALA A 203 -4.22 -8.06 0.15
CA ALA A 203 -2.77 -8.16 -0.03
C ALA A 203 -2.26 -7.22 -1.13
N LEU A 204 -3.00 -7.13 -2.25
CA LEU A 204 -2.68 -6.22 -3.35
C LEU A 204 -2.80 -4.76 -2.92
N SER A 205 -3.90 -4.38 -2.26
CA SER A 205 -4.14 -3.02 -1.76
C SER A 205 -3.04 -2.58 -0.79
N LYS A 206 -2.62 -3.46 0.12
CA LYS A 206 -1.49 -3.18 1.03
C LYS A 206 -0.15 -3.05 0.31
N THR A 207 0.03 -3.77 -0.79
CA THR A 207 1.26 -3.69 -1.60
C THR A 207 1.32 -2.37 -2.34
N VAL A 208 0.19 -1.94 -2.93
CA VAL A 208 0.06 -0.62 -3.57
C VAL A 208 0.32 0.50 -2.58
N GLU A 209 -0.30 0.48 -1.39
CA GLU A 209 -0.08 1.49 -0.35
C GLU A 209 1.39 1.56 0.10
N LYS A 210 2.05 0.41 0.27
CA LYS A 210 3.49 0.37 0.60
C LYS A 210 4.35 0.95 -0.50
N TYR A 211 4.03 0.66 -1.76
CA TYR A 211 4.76 1.21 -2.90
C TYR A 211 4.61 2.72 -2.97
N ASP A 212 3.39 3.24 -2.83
CA ASP A 212 3.12 4.68 -2.80
C ASP A 212 3.88 5.38 -1.66
N ARG A 213 3.86 4.79 -0.46
CA ARG A 213 4.59 5.31 0.70
C ARG A 213 6.10 5.31 0.47
N LEU A 214 6.65 4.25 -0.14
CA LEU A 214 8.07 4.17 -0.45
C LEU A 214 8.46 5.19 -1.52
N SER A 215 7.63 5.37 -2.56
CA SER A 215 7.83 6.36 -3.61
C SER A 215 7.84 7.79 -3.04
N LEU A 216 6.89 8.11 -2.16
CA LEU A 216 6.85 9.40 -1.46
C LEU A 216 8.07 9.61 -0.56
N LEU A 217 8.45 8.60 0.23
CA LEU A 217 9.64 8.69 1.09
C LEU A 217 10.90 8.91 0.27
N TYR A 218 11.08 8.14 -0.82
CA TYR A 218 12.21 8.31 -1.74
C TYR A 218 12.24 9.73 -2.30
N ARG A 219 11.11 10.25 -2.77
CA ARG A 219 11.01 11.60 -3.33
C ARG A 219 11.35 12.67 -2.29
N GLN A 220 10.82 12.56 -1.08
CA GLN A 220 11.14 13.48 0.01
C GLN A 220 12.63 13.44 0.38
N ILE A 221 13.22 12.25 0.53
CA ILE A 221 14.66 12.12 0.82
C ILE A 221 15.49 12.73 -0.31
N PHE A 222 15.12 12.49 -1.57
CA PHE A 222 15.83 13.01 -2.72
C PHE A 222 15.73 14.54 -2.82
N GLU A 223 14.55 15.11 -2.54
CA GLU A 223 14.28 16.55 -2.59
C GLU A 223 14.88 17.31 -1.38
N ASP A 224 14.89 16.73 -0.17
CA ASP A 224 15.27 17.41 1.08
C ASP A 224 16.75 17.27 1.47
N ILE A 225 17.49 16.33 0.87
CA ILE A 225 18.93 16.17 1.15
C ILE A 225 19.71 17.41 0.69
N MET A 226 20.52 17.98 1.57
CA MET A 226 21.38 19.17 1.32
C MET A 226 22.56 18.89 0.39
N THR A 227 22.88 17.62 0.14
CA THR A 227 23.88 17.20 -0.84
C THR A 227 23.27 17.28 -2.22
N GLY A 228 23.94 17.97 -3.15
CA GLY A 228 23.54 17.94 -4.54
C GLY A 228 23.73 16.54 -5.12
N ILE A 229 22.68 16.00 -5.74
CA ILE A 229 22.69 14.70 -6.41
C ILE A 229 22.34 14.94 -7.87
N ILE A 230 23.25 14.53 -8.76
CA ILE A 230 23.04 14.50 -10.20
C ILE A 230 23.25 13.06 -10.66
N THR A 231 22.29 12.51 -11.39
CA THR A 231 22.45 11.19 -12.03
C THR A 231 22.74 11.37 -13.51
N VAL A 232 23.61 10.51 -14.05
CA VAL A 232 23.95 10.49 -15.48
C VAL A 232 23.80 9.07 -16.04
N ASP A 233 23.49 8.99 -17.34
CA ASP A 233 23.43 7.72 -18.10
C ASP A 233 24.83 7.23 -18.55
N ASP A 234 24.85 6.18 -19.36
CA ASP A 234 26.06 5.57 -19.90
C ASP A 234 26.88 6.53 -20.80
N ASP A 235 26.23 7.53 -21.40
CA ASP A 235 26.81 8.55 -22.29
C ASP A 235 27.12 9.87 -21.55
N ASP A 236 27.13 9.85 -20.22
CA ASP A 236 27.32 11.00 -19.33
C ASP A 236 26.29 12.15 -19.53
N ASN A 237 25.10 11.84 -20.04
CA ASN A 237 23.98 12.78 -20.09
C ASN A 237 23.24 12.81 -18.76
N ILE A 238 22.87 14.01 -18.32
CA ILE A 238 22.16 14.24 -17.06
C ILE A 238 20.75 13.65 -17.16
N THR A 239 20.43 12.69 -16.30
CA THR A 239 19.10 12.06 -16.22
C THR A 239 18.23 12.66 -15.10
N SER A 240 18.84 13.09 -14.00
CA SER A 240 18.14 13.78 -12.91
C SER A 240 19.07 14.71 -12.14
N CYS A 241 18.48 15.71 -11.48
CA CYS A 241 19.15 16.70 -10.65
C CYS A 241 18.21 17.04 -9.48
N ASN A 242 18.69 16.93 -8.23
CA ASN A 242 17.88 17.27 -7.05
C ASN A 242 17.92 18.79 -6.73
N PRO A 243 16.97 19.33 -5.94
CA PRO A 243 16.92 20.76 -5.60
C PRO A 243 18.19 21.32 -4.94
N ALA A 244 18.90 20.50 -4.16
CA ALA A 244 20.19 20.92 -3.59
C ALA A 244 21.26 21.12 -4.67
N ALA A 245 21.32 20.26 -5.69
CA ALA A 245 22.21 20.45 -6.83
C ALA A 245 21.82 21.70 -7.64
N GLU A 246 20.53 22.01 -7.77
CA GLU A 246 20.11 23.29 -8.38
C GLU A 246 20.61 24.50 -7.57
N SER A 247 20.52 24.43 -6.25
CA SER A 247 20.96 25.51 -5.35
C SER A 247 22.49 25.70 -5.34
N ILE A 248 23.23 24.60 -5.42
CA ILE A 248 24.69 24.59 -5.49
C ILE A 248 25.16 25.11 -6.85
N THR A 249 24.59 24.62 -7.96
CA THR A 249 25.06 24.92 -9.32
C THR A 249 24.45 26.18 -9.94
N GLY A 250 23.27 26.59 -9.46
CA GLY A 250 22.47 27.67 -10.03
C GLY A 250 21.70 27.28 -11.31
N TYR A 251 21.72 26.01 -11.72
CA TYR A 251 20.98 25.50 -12.87
C TYR A 251 19.73 24.76 -12.44
N HIS A 252 18.59 25.04 -13.08
CA HIS A 252 17.39 24.24 -12.88
C HIS A 252 17.49 22.92 -13.64
N ALA A 253 16.89 21.84 -13.09
CA ALA A 253 16.88 20.52 -13.69
C ALA A 253 16.34 20.54 -15.12
N ALA A 254 15.30 21.34 -15.39
CA ALA A 254 14.73 21.50 -16.72
C ALA A 254 15.71 22.06 -17.78
N ASP A 255 16.73 22.81 -17.37
CA ASP A 255 17.71 23.44 -18.30
C ASP A 255 18.84 22.48 -18.71
N ILE A 256 19.12 21.48 -17.87
CA ILE A 256 20.32 20.62 -17.95
C ILE A 256 19.99 19.14 -18.21
N THR A 257 18.78 18.69 -17.92
CA THR A 257 18.37 17.29 -18.15
C THR A 257 18.42 16.93 -19.64
N GLY A 258 18.92 15.73 -19.96
CA GLY A 258 19.09 15.22 -21.32
C GLY A 258 20.31 15.79 -22.06
N ARG A 259 21.21 16.50 -21.37
CA ARG A 259 22.41 17.11 -21.95
C ARG A 259 23.68 16.58 -21.26
N PRO A 260 24.84 16.61 -21.94
CA PRO A 260 26.08 16.08 -21.39
C PRO A 260 26.55 16.90 -20.18
N LEU A 261 26.95 16.22 -19.11
CA LEU A 261 27.40 16.84 -17.85
C LEU A 261 28.57 17.81 -18.06
N ASN A 262 29.56 17.40 -18.86
CA ASN A 262 30.79 18.13 -19.14
C ASN A 262 30.54 19.52 -19.78
N ARG A 263 29.37 19.74 -20.41
CA ARG A 263 29.00 21.04 -20.99
C ARG A 263 28.74 22.09 -19.92
N PHE A 264 28.17 21.68 -18.78
CA PHE A 264 27.80 22.59 -17.69
C PHE A 264 28.84 22.62 -16.59
N PHE A 265 29.52 21.50 -16.37
CA PHE A 265 30.47 21.30 -15.29
C PHE A 265 31.77 20.66 -15.81
N PRO A 266 32.55 21.38 -16.62
CA PRO A 266 33.80 20.83 -17.17
C PRO A 266 34.86 20.51 -16.11
N GLU A 267 34.72 21.07 -14.91
CA GLU A 267 35.60 20.84 -13.77
C GLU A 267 35.31 19.51 -13.04
N ILE A 268 34.16 18.88 -13.33
CA ILE A 268 33.74 17.61 -12.72
C ILE A 268 34.09 16.45 -13.66
N SER A 269 35.05 15.63 -13.23
CA SER A 269 35.39 14.39 -13.93
C SER A 269 34.51 13.23 -13.44
N VAL A 270 33.86 12.54 -14.38
CA VAL A 270 32.99 11.38 -14.11
C VAL A 270 33.77 10.05 -14.18
N GLU A 271 35.08 10.10 -14.45
CA GLU A 271 35.93 8.91 -14.45
C GLU A 271 36.05 8.37 -13.01
N GLN A 272 35.85 7.06 -12.87
CA GLN A 272 35.65 6.33 -11.62
C GLN A 272 36.61 6.80 -10.52
N THR A 273 36.06 7.53 -9.55
CA THR A 273 36.81 7.97 -8.38
C THR A 273 35.99 7.62 -7.13
N GLU A 274 36.35 6.54 -6.44
CA GLU A 274 35.79 6.23 -5.11
C GLU A 274 36.16 7.32 -4.07
N ASN A 275 37.16 8.15 -4.39
CA ASN A 275 37.63 9.23 -3.53
C ASN A 275 36.94 10.57 -3.83
N ARG A 276 36.58 11.26 -2.74
CA ARG A 276 36.08 12.64 -2.76
C ARG A 276 37.13 13.58 -3.35
N ARG A 277 36.75 14.32 -4.40
CA ARG A 277 37.58 15.37 -5.04
C ARG A 277 37.02 16.75 -4.70
N VAL A 278 37.82 17.77 -4.93
CA VAL A 278 37.43 19.17 -4.77
C VAL A 278 37.64 19.89 -6.11
N ALA A 279 36.66 20.66 -6.53
CA ALA A 279 36.74 21.53 -7.70
C ALA A 279 36.18 22.92 -7.38
N ASP A 280 36.71 23.93 -8.08
CA ASP A 280 36.18 25.27 -8.06
C ASP A 280 35.10 25.36 -9.15
N LEU A 281 33.83 25.25 -8.73
CA LEU A 281 32.68 25.22 -9.62
C LEU A 281 32.19 26.64 -9.89
N LYS A 282 32.00 26.97 -11.17
CA LYS A 282 31.37 28.23 -11.57
C LYS A 282 29.84 28.06 -11.66
N LYS A 283 29.10 28.77 -10.82
CA LYS A 283 27.63 28.80 -10.87
C LYS A 283 27.13 29.50 -12.14
N LYS A 284 25.85 29.31 -12.46
CA LYS A 284 25.14 30.00 -13.56
C LYS A 284 25.22 31.54 -13.46
N ASP A 285 25.25 32.10 -12.25
CA ASP A 285 25.37 33.54 -11.99
C ASP A 285 26.80 34.09 -12.10
N GLY A 286 27.79 33.21 -12.34
CA GLY A 286 29.20 33.56 -12.46
C GLY A 286 30.00 33.51 -11.16
N THR A 287 29.37 33.26 -10.01
CA THR A 287 30.08 33.06 -8.74
C THR A 287 30.87 31.76 -8.75
N ILE A 288 32.04 31.75 -8.11
CA ILE A 288 32.90 30.58 -7.97
C ILE A 288 32.74 30.06 -6.54
N ILE A 289 32.34 28.80 -6.41
CA ILE A 289 32.21 28.10 -5.12
C ILE A 289 33.10 26.87 -5.11
N ARG A 290 33.56 26.49 -3.91
CA ARG A 290 34.40 25.31 -3.74
C ARG A 290 33.54 24.11 -3.40
N VAL A 291 33.52 23.14 -4.29
CA VAL A 291 32.61 21.99 -4.21
C VAL A 291 33.40 20.72 -4.04
N GLY A 292 33.09 19.99 -2.96
CA GLY A 292 33.53 18.61 -2.80
C GLY A 292 32.57 17.70 -3.55
N TYR A 293 33.05 16.89 -4.49
CA TYR A 293 32.23 15.96 -5.27
C TYR A 293 32.78 14.52 -5.23
N SER A 294 31.89 13.56 -5.46
CA SER A 294 32.23 12.15 -5.61
C SER A 294 31.32 11.49 -6.64
N CYS A 295 31.87 10.59 -7.44
CA CYS A 295 31.18 9.90 -8.53
C CYS A 295 31.16 8.40 -8.22
N SER A 296 29.96 7.84 -8.02
CA SER A 296 29.78 6.41 -7.77
C SER A 296 28.99 5.77 -8.89
N GLY A 297 29.43 4.60 -9.34
CA GLY A 297 28.67 3.78 -10.28
C GLY A 297 27.50 3.12 -9.57
N LEU A 298 26.28 3.39 -10.03
CA LEU A 298 25.12 2.61 -9.66
C LEU A 298 25.08 1.38 -10.57
N HIS A 299 25.19 0.21 -9.95
CA HIS A 299 24.89 -1.07 -10.61
C HIS A 299 23.44 -1.41 -10.29
N PRO A 300 22.45 -0.97 -11.09
CA PRO A 300 21.10 -1.48 -10.93
C PRO A 300 21.16 -3.00 -11.09
N ALA A 301 20.57 -3.73 -10.15
CA ALA A 301 20.39 -5.16 -10.32
C ALA A 301 19.58 -5.38 -11.61
N PRO A 302 19.97 -6.34 -12.47
CA PRO A 302 19.27 -6.56 -13.73
C PRO A 302 17.82 -6.92 -13.45
N ASP A 303 16.90 -6.02 -13.76
CA ASP A 303 15.46 -6.26 -13.64
C ASP A 303 14.99 -7.00 -14.90
N ILE A 304 14.70 -8.29 -14.75
CA ILE A 304 14.30 -9.19 -15.83
C ILE A 304 12.82 -8.98 -16.23
N THR A 305 12.06 -8.14 -15.50
CA THR A 305 10.59 -8.07 -15.64
C THR A 305 10.05 -6.99 -16.57
N LEU A 306 10.81 -5.93 -16.86
CA LEU A 306 10.52 -5.02 -17.97
C LEU A 306 11.38 -5.44 -19.15
N GLY A 307 10.77 -5.93 -20.23
CA GLY A 307 11.43 -6.22 -21.51
C GLY A 307 12.03 -5.00 -22.23
N SER A 308 12.42 -3.97 -21.48
CA SER A 308 13.19 -2.82 -21.92
C SER A 308 14.55 -2.86 -21.23
N THR A 309 15.59 -3.12 -22.01
CA THR A 309 17.00 -2.99 -21.65
C THR A 309 17.32 -1.53 -21.31
N VAL A 310 16.94 -1.05 -20.12
CA VAL A 310 17.12 0.36 -19.74
C VAL A 310 18.10 0.43 -18.57
N CYS A 311 19.22 1.08 -18.85
CA CYS A 311 20.34 1.46 -17.98
C CYS A 311 21.23 0.31 -17.48
N THR A 312 22.29 0.02 -18.24
CA THR A 312 23.30 -0.99 -17.86
C THR A 312 24.36 -0.40 -16.92
N ARG A 313 24.48 0.93 -16.79
CA ARG A 313 25.34 1.59 -15.80
C ARG A 313 24.91 3.06 -15.62
N CYS A 314 24.15 3.36 -14.56
CA CYS A 314 23.93 4.77 -14.16
C CYS A 314 25.08 5.22 -13.27
N LYS A 315 25.52 6.47 -13.37
CA LYS A 315 26.46 7.05 -12.40
C LYS A 315 25.76 8.12 -11.57
N VAL A 316 26.09 8.19 -10.29
CA VAL A 316 25.59 9.20 -9.36
C VAL A 316 26.74 10.11 -8.97
N VAL A 317 26.60 11.39 -9.29
CA VAL A 317 27.50 12.47 -8.88
C VAL A 317 26.88 13.13 -7.65
N THR A 318 27.58 13.04 -6.53
CA THR A 318 27.24 13.77 -5.30
C THR A 318 28.13 14.99 -5.19
N MET A 319 27.57 16.11 -4.76
CA MET A 319 28.29 17.37 -4.60
C MET A 319 27.86 18.12 -3.35
N GLN A 320 28.80 18.76 -2.68
CA GLN A 320 28.53 19.54 -1.47
C GLN A 320 29.39 20.81 -1.51
N ASP A 321 28.77 21.96 -1.26
CA ASP A 321 29.50 23.20 -1.05
C ASP A 321 30.30 23.09 0.27
N ILE A 322 31.62 23.11 0.15
CA ILE A 322 32.55 23.00 1.28
C ILE A 322 33.16 24.35 1.66
N SER A 323 32.78 25.44 0.99
CA SER A 323 33.36 26.77 1.20
C SER A 323 33.27 27.21 2.67
N LYS A 324 32.12 26.94 3.32
CA LYS A 324 31.94 27.27 4.74
C LYS A 324 32.73 26.36 5.68
N ILE A 325 32.84 25.07 5.33
CA ILE A 325 33.58 24.08 6.12
C ILE A 325 35.07 24.45 6.11
N GLU A 326 35.65 24.72 4.94
CA GLU A 326 37.05 25.13 4.82
C GLU A 326 37.32 26.46 5.56
N GLN A 327 36.39 27.43 5.50
CA GLN A 327 36.52 28.68 6.25
C GLN A 327 36.57 28.44 7.77
N MET A 328 35.70 27.58 8.29
CA MET A 328 35.67 27.24 9.71
C MET A 328 36.93 26.46 10.13
N GLU A 329 37.38 25.50 9.33
CA GLU A 329 38.64 24.77 9.60
C GLU A 329 39.84 25.72 9.66
N LYS A 330 39.90 26.71 8.75
CA LYS A 330 40.96 27.72 8.77
C LYS A 330 40.93 28.56 10.04
N GLN A 331 39.74 29.00 10.47
CA GLN A 331 39.58 29.77 11.71
C GLN A 331 39.99 28.96 12.96
N VAL A 332 39.64 27.68 13.02
CA VAL A 332 40.05 26.79 14.11
C VAL A 332 41.58 26.65 14.13
N ARG A 333 42.22 26.38 12.98
CA ARG A 333 43.69 26.29 12.90
C ARG A 333 44.39 27.58 13.31
N GLU A 334 43.85 28.75 12.94
CA GLU A 334 44.39 30.04 13.36
C GLU A 334 44.23 30.27 14.87
N ALA A 335 43.10 29.90 15.45
CA ALA A 335 42.87 29.99 16.89
C ALA A 335 43.79 29.06 17.69
N GLU A 336 43.97 27.81 17.25
CA GLU A 336 44.92 26.85 17.86
C GLU A 336 46.35 27.39 17.81
N LYS A 337 46.76 27.96 16.67
CA LYS A 337 48.08 28.58 16.52
C LYS A 337 48.25 29.76 17.48
N MET A 338 47.25 30.62 17.64
CA MET A 338 47.32 31.75 18.58
C MET A 338 47.33 31.29 20.03
N ALA A 339 46.57 30.24 20.38
CA ALA A 339 46.59 29.66 21.71
C ALA A 339 47.99 29.10 22.07
N ALA A 340 48.60 28.35 21.15
CA ALA A 340 49.97 27.85 21.34
C ALA A 340 51.00 28.98 21.50
N VAL A 341 50.88 30.06 20.72
CA VAL A 341 51.73 31.25 20.89
C VAL A 341 51.50 31.93 22.24
N GLY A 342 50.24 32.01 22.70
CA GLY A 342 49.88 32.58 23.99
C GLY A 342 50.46 31.79 25.18
N GLU A 343 50.39 30.46 25.12
CA GLU A 343 50.97 29.57 26.14
C GLU A 343 52.50 29.72 26.21
N LEU A 344 53.16 29.68 25.06
CA LEU A 344 54.60 29.92 24.98
C LEU A 344 54.98 31.32 25.49
N SER A 345 54.19 32.34 25.15
CA SER A 345 54.42 33.72 25.61
C SER A 345 54.23 33.87 27.13
N ALA A 346 53.23 33.19 27.70
CA ALA A 346 52.99 33.19 29.14
C ALA A 346 54.12 32.46 29.90
N SER A 347 54.59 31.33 29.38
CA SER A 347 55.76 30.62 29.90
C SER A 347 57.02 31.50 29.83
N ILE A 348 57.28 32.12 28.68
CA ILE A 348 58.43 33.03 28.49
C ILE A 348 58.33 34.24 29.44
N ALA A 349 57.15 34.84 29.60
CA ALA A 349 56.94 35.97 30.50
C ALA A 349 57.17 35.57 31.97
N HIS A 350 56.72 34.37 32.36
CA HIS A 350 56.99 33.82 33.68
C HIS A 350 58.50 33.61 33.90
N ASP A 351 59.20 33.06 32.91
CA ASP A 351 60.65 32.83 32.96
C ASP A 351 61.47 34.12 32.97
N PHE A 352 61.00 35.21 32.35
CA PHE A 352 61.61 36.53 32.46
C PHE A 352 61.34 37.23 33.81
N ARG A 353 60.17 36.97 34.42
CA ARG A 353 59.80 37.61 35.70
C ARG A 353 60.70 37.14 36.85
N ASN A 354 61.15 35.89 36.82
CA ASN A 354 62.02 35.32 37.84
C ASN A 354 63.38 36.06 37.99
N PRO A 355 64.19 36.24 36.93
CA PRO A 355 65.43 36.99 37.03
C PRO A 355 65.19 38.48 37.29
N LEU A 356 64.14 39.08 36.74
CA LEU A 356 63.80 40.49 37.01
C LEU A 356 63.44 40.73 38.48
N ALA A 357 62.69 39.81 39.10
CA ALA A 357 62.37 39.85 40.52
C ALA A 357 63.63 39.68 41.38
N ALA A 358 64.55 38.78 40.99
CA ALA A 358 65.83 38.63 41.66
C ALA A 358 66.69 39.91 41.56
N ILE A 359 66.83 40.48 40.36
CA ILE A 359 67.57 41.73 40.12
C ILE A 359 66.95 42.89 40.92
N SER A 360 65.62 43.02 40.90
CA SER A 360 64.90 44.06 41.64
C SER A 360 65.05 43.90 43.15
N GLY A 361 64.96 42.66 43.65
CA GLY A 361 65.18 42.35 45.06
C GLY A 361 66.61 42.67 45.51
N SER A 362 67.61 42.31 44.72
CA SER A 362 69.00 42.67 44.97
C SER A 362 69.22 44.20 44.94
N ALA A 363 68.62 44.90 43.97
CA ALA A 363 68.70 46.36 43.89
C ALA A 363 68.03 47.05 45.10
N GLN A 364 66.92 46.49 45.60
CA GLN A 364 66.22 47.02 46.76
C GLN A 364 66.99 46.78 48.07
N ILE A 365 67.65 45.64 48.22
CA ILE A 365 68.55 45.36 49.34
C ILE A 365 69.73 46.33 49.32
N LEU A 366 70.36 46.52 48.16
CA LEU A 366 71.44 47.51 48.00
C LEU A 366 70.96 48.92 48.37
N ALA A 367 69.76 49.32 47.93
CA ALA A 367 69.18 50.61 48.29
C ALA A 367 68.89 50.74 49.80
N LEU A 368 68.48 49.66 50.47
CA LEU A 368 68.26 49.62 51.92
C LEU A 368 69.58 49.72 52.71
N ASP A 369 70.65 49.07 52.26
CA ASP A 369 71.98 49.20 52.88
C ASP A 369 72.50 50.65 52.82
N PHE A 370 72.30 51.34 51.69
CA PHE A 370 72.61 52.77 51.58
C PHE A 370 71.72 53.66 52.48
N ALA A 371 70.45 53.28 52.71
CA ALA A 371 69.55 54.01 53.61
C ALA A 371 69.86 53.76 55.10
N GLY A 372 70.33 52.55 55.44
CA GLY A 372 70.72 52.16 56.81
C GLY A 372 72.00 52.83 57.29
N GLN A 373 72.98 53.06 56.41
CA GLN A 373 74.21 53.78 56.75
C GLN A 373 73.96 55.23 57.21
N ASN A 374 72.91 55.90 56.72
CA ASN A 374 72.53 57.23 57.20
C ASN A 374 71.88 57.24 58.60
N GLY A 375 71.40 56.10 59.10
CA GLY A 375 70.73 55.99 60.41
C GLY A 375 71.69 55.74 61.59
N ASP A 376 72.82 55.07 61.36
CA ASP A 376 73.78 54.71 62.41
C ASP A 376 74.78 55.83 62.75
N GLU A 377 75.00 56.81 61.87
CA GLU A 377 75.77 58.02 62.22
C GLU A 377 75.04 58.89 63.27
N ALA A 378 73.71 58.93 63.27
CA ALA A 378 72.93 59.75 64.20
C ALA A 378 72.86 59.18 65.63
N ARG A 379 73.00 57.86 65.83
CA ARG A 379 72.91 57.23 67.16
C ARG A 379 74.24 57.22 67.92
N THR A 380 75.37 57.35 67.22
CA THR A 380 76.70 57.33 67.84
C THR A 380 77.09 58.68 68.44
N GLN A 381 76.43 59.79 68.04
CA GLN A 381 76.66 61.13 68.60
C GLN A 381 75.91 61.44 69.91
N HIS A 382 74.88 60.68 70.30
CA HIS A 382 74.04 61.02 71.46
C HIS A 382 74.47 60.37 72.79
N ARG A 383 75.61 59.65 72.82
CA ARG A 383 76.07 58.91 74.02
C ARG A 383 77.37 59.47 74.65
N LEU A 384 77.82 60.65 74.22
CA LEU A 384 79.06 61.31 74.66
C LEU A 384 78.83 62.68 75.35
N THR A 385 77.60 63.02 75.74
CA THR A 385 77.28 64.33 76.34
C THR A 385 76.83 64.33 77.80
N ASP A 386 76.77 63.20 78.51
CA ASP A 386 76.44 63.19 79.95
C ASP A 386 77.63 62.72 80.80
N ILE A 387 78.30 63.70 81.43
CA ILE A 387 79.19 63.58 82.59
C ILE A 387 78.35 63.60 83.86
#